data_AF-A0A3P6UKB1-F1
#
_entry.id   AF-A0A3P6UKB1-F1
#
_cell.length_a   1.000
_cell.length_b   1.000
_cell.length_c   1.000
_cell.angle_alpha   90.00
_cell.angle_beta   90.00
_cell.angle_gamma   90.00
#
_symmetry.space_group_name_H-M   'P 1'
#
loop_
_entity.id
_entity.type
_entity.pdbx_description
1 polymer ?
#
loop_
_entity_poly.entity_id
_entity_poly.type
_entity_poly.pdbx_seq_one_letter_code
_entity_poly.pdbx_strand_id
1 'polypeptide(L)'
;MIAFCAVSLSGVLAKKKGQIFFRSNNLLIECLAGCNKTDERKILELGLLPWREICLNINVLKSQFPCWRLNINNLTSNCHKQSYELRERIKFLAMNESPSALQRVCLSMDRFADCSTRNYGYHCGKSSESFIDRLFWISRKAIHHMLMIKWPILPSSCNTEFSKREQNVKNLIYHNL
;
A
#
# COMPACT_ATOMS: atom_id res chain seq x y z
N MET A 1 0.89 -0.02 5.15
CA MET A 1 -0.18 0.97 4.85
C MET A 1 -1.54 0.31 4.62
N ILE A 2 -1.64 -0.82 3.91
CA ILE A 2 -2.89 -1.63 3.86
C ILE A 2 -3.22 -2.25 5.23
N ALA A 3 -2.19 -2.58 6.03
CA ALA A 3 -2.36 -2.92 7.44
C ALA A 3 -2.94 -1.77 8.30
N PHE A 4 -2.87 -0.51 7.85
CA PHE A 4 -3.46 0.64 8.55
C PHE A 4 -4.89 0.96 8.06
N CYS A 5 -5.21 0.74 6.78
CA CYS A 5 -6.59 0.87 6.28
C CYS A 5 -7.54 -0.19 6.87
N ALA A 6 -7.03 -1.34 7.31
CA ALA A 6 -7.83 -2.36 7.98
C ALA A 6 -8.26 -1.99 9.41
N VAL A 7 -7.68 -0.94 10.01
CA VAL A 7 -7.92 -0.58 11.44
C VAL A 7 -9.05 0.45 11.60
N SER A 8 -9.45 1.15 10.54
CA SER A 8 -10.42 2.27 10.63
C SER A 8 -11.85 1.96 10.16
N LEU A 9 -12.17 0.72 9.78
CA LEU A 9 -13.56 0.29 9.52
C LEU A 9 -14.14 -0.36 10.78
N SER A 10 -14.63 0.47 11.68
CA SER A 10 -15.47 0.04 12.80
C SER A 10 -16.80 -0.51 12.26
N GLY A 11 -16.91 -1.83 12.29
CA GLY A 11 -18.17 -2.56 12.15
C GLY A 11 -17.92 -4.02 12.50
N VAL A 12 -18.21 -4.42 13.73
CA VAL A 12 -17.95 -5.75 14.30
C VAL A 12 -18.54 -6.91 13.45
N LEU A 13 -19.49 -6.63 12.55
CA LEU A 13 -20.02 -7.55 11.52
C LEU A 13 -19.06 -7.82 10.34
N ALA A 14 -18.28 -6.83 9.88
CA ALA A 14 -17.31 -7.01 8.80
C ALA A 14 -16.10 -7.86 9.23
N LYS A 15 -15.75 -7.82 10.52
CA LYS A 15 -14.61 -8.56 11.09
C LYS A 15 -14.84 -10.08 11.08
N LYS A 16 -16.06 -10.55 11.39
CA LYS A 16 -16.39 -11.99 11.40
C LYS A 16 -16.54 -12.57 9.98
N LYS A 17 -17.19 -11.87 9.06
CA LYS A 17 -17.32 -12.34 7.67
C LYS A 17 -16.00 -12.25 6.91
N GLY A 18 -15.25 -11.16 7.06
CA GLY A 18 -13.94 -10.99 6.41
C GLY A 18 -12.94 -12.10 6.77
N GLN A 19 -12.89 -12.52 8.04
CA GLN A 19 -11.99 -13.62 8.47
C GLN A 19 -12.24 -14.96 7.77
N ILE A 20 -13.47 -15.23 7.35
CA ILE A 20 -13.83 -16.47 6.64
C ILE A 20 -13.39 -16.36 5.16
N PHE A 21 -13.64 -15.21 4.52
CA PHE A 21 -13.25 -14.96 3.13
C PHE A 21 -11.74 -14.88 2.93
N PHE A 22 -10.98 -14.30 3.88
CA PHE A 22 -9.52 -14.18 3.77
C PHE A 22 -8.74 -15.40 4.27
N ARG A 23 -9.42 -16.47 4.73
CA ARG A 23 -8.80 -17.77 5.07
C ARG A 23 -8.73 -18.72 3.89
N SER A 24 -9.56 -18.54 2.86
CA SER A 24 -9.62 -19.39 1.67
C SER A 24 -9.58 -18.55 0.40
N ASN A 25 -8.57 -18.78 -0.44
CA ASN A 25 -8.46 -18.11 -1.74
C ASN A 25 -9.72 -18.34 -2.59
N ASN A 26 -10.39 -19.48 -2.47
CA ASN A 26 -11.57 -19.82 -3.27
C ASN A 26 -12.77 -18.92 -2.93
N LEU A 27 -13.03 -18.65 -1.65
CA LEU A 27 -14.14 -17.79 -1.23
C LEU A 27 -13.92 -16.34 -1.67
N LEU A 28 -12.67 -15.87 -1.64
CA LEU A 28 -12.31 -14.55 -2.17
C LEU A 28 -12.48 -14.49 -3.69
N ILE A 29 -12.06 -15.54 -4.41
CA ILE A 29 -12.23 -15.64 -5.87
C ILE A 29 -13.71 -15.62 -6.25
N GLU A 30 -14.56 -16.39 -5.56
CA GLU A 30 -16.01 -16.42 -5.78
C GLU A 30 -16.65 -15.07 -5.48
N CYS A 31 -16.26 -14.41 -4.39
CA CYS A 31 -16.71 -13.06 -4.05
C CYS A 31 -16.35 -12.05 -5.16
N LEU A 32 -15.10 -12.07 -5.64
CA LEU A 32 -14.65 -11.20 -6.73
C LEU A 32 -15.35 -11.53 -8.07
N ALA A 33 -15.65 -12.80 -8.33
CA ALA A 33 -16.40 -13.23 -9.51
C ALA A 33 -17.85 -12.71 -9.49
N GLY A 34 -18.47 -12.61 -8.30
CA GLY A 34 -19.79 -12.00 -8.11
C GLY A 34 -19.82 -10.48 -8.33
N CYS A 35 -18.68 -9.79 -8.18
CA CYS A 35 -18.55 -8.34 -8.37
C CYS A 35 -18.03 -7.96 -9.76
N ASN A 36 -18.53 -8.61 -10.83
CA ASN A 36 -18.06 -8.34 -12.20
C ASN A 36 -18.27 -6.86 -12.59
N LYS A 37 -17.16 -6.17 -12.90
CA LYS A 37 -17.06 -4.76 -13.34
C LYS A 37 -17.37 -3.67 -12.29
N THR A 38 -17.31 -3.98 -10.99
CA THR A 38 -17.52 -2.94 -9.97
C THR A 38 -16.21 -2.31 -9.49
N ASP A 39 -16.28 -1.07 -9.03
CA ASP A 39 -15.15 -0.36 -8.44
C ASP A 39 -14.66 -1.06 -7.15
N GLU A 40 -15.55 -1.72 -6.41
CA GLU A 40 -15.22 -2.50 -5.22
C GLU A 40 -14.30 -3.68 -5.56
N ARG A 41 -14.58 -4.41 -6.65
CA ARG A 41 -13.68 -5.48 -7.11
C ARG A 41 -12.29 -4.91 -7.41
N LYS A 42 -12.24 -3.78 -8.12
CA LYS A 42 -10.97 -3.12 -8.47
C LYS A 42 -10.22 -2.68 -7.21
N ILE A 43 -10.89 -2.09 -6.23
CA ILE A 43 -10.32 -1.71 -4.93
C ILE A 43 -9.73 -2.94 -4.23
N LEU A 44 -10.47 -4.05 -4.17
CA LEU A 44 -10.03 -5.28 -3.53
C LEU A 44 -8.81 -5.87 -4.24
N GLU A 45 -8.83 -5.97 -5.58
CA GLU A 45 -7.70 -6.46 -6.38
C GLU A 45 -6.44 -5.60 -6.19
N LEU A 46 -6.59 -4.27 -6.21
CA LEU A 46 -5.49 -3.34 -5.95
C LEU A 46 -4.94 -3.48 -4.52
N GLY A 47 -5.82 -3.70 -3.54
CA GLY A 47 -5.44 -3.93 -2.15
C GLY A 47 -4.65 -5.22 -1.92
N LEU A 48 -4.78 -6.20 -2.82
CA LEU A 48 -4.03 -7.46 -2.74
C LEU A 48 -2.63 -7.37 -3.35
N LEU A 49 -2.32 -6.34 -4.15
CA LEU A 49 -1.05 -6.26 -4.86
C LEU A 49 0.19 -6.26 -3.93
N PRO A 50 0.25 -5.48 -2.83
CA PRO A 50 1.40 -5.54 -1.93
C PRO A 50 1.57 -6.91 -1.25
N TRP A 51 0.46 -7.61 -1.00
CA TRP A 51 0.50 -8.95 -0.41
C TRP A 51 1.04 -9.98 -1.41
N ARG A 52 0.62 -9.92 -2.67
CA ARG A 52 1.19 -10.74 -3.74
C ARG A 52 2.69 -10.51 -3.89
N GLU A 53 3.12 -9.25 -3.84
CA GLU A 53 4.54 -8.89 -3.88
C GLU A 53 5.34 -9.53 -2.72
N ILE A 54 4.81 -9.46 -1.50
CA ILE A 54 5.40 -10.10 -0.32
C ILE A 54 5.49 -11.62 -0.53
N CYS A 55 4.42 -12.26 -1.00
CA CYS A 55 4.39 -13.70 -1.24
C CYS A 55 5.43 -14.14 -2.28
N LEU A 56 5.52 -13.44 -3.41
CA LEU A 56 6.48 -13.74 -4.49
C LEU A 56 7.93 -13.58 -4.05
N ASN A 57 8.19 -12.67 -3.10
CA ASN A 57 9.55 -12.34 -2.63
C ASN A 57 9.78 -12.75 -1.17
N ILE A 58 9.04 -13.75 -0.68
CA ILE A 58 9.08 -14.13 0.75
C ILE A 58 10.47 -14.56 1.20
N ASN A 59 11.27 -15.15 0.30
CA ASN A 59 12.64 -15.56 0.61
C ASN A 59 13.58 -14.36 0.80
N VAL A 60 13.42 -13.32 -0.03
CA VAL A 60 14.14 -12.04 0.15
C VAL A 60 13.72 -11.42 1.48
N LEU A 61 12.42 -11.38 1.77
CA LEU A 61 11.92 -10.81 3.02
C LEU A 61 12.41 -11.57 4.25
N LYS A 62 12.42 -12.91 4.21
CA LYS A 62 12.93 -13.77 5.28
C LYS A 62 14.40 -13.47 5.63
N SER A 63 15.24 -13.20 4.63
CA SER A 63 16.65 -12.87 4.88
C SER A 63 16.83 -11.51 5.55
N GLN A 64 15.86 -10.59 5.40
CA GLN A 64 15.91 -9.27 6.04
C GLN A 64 15.41 -9.27 7.49
N PHE A 65 14.56 -10.23 7.86
CA PHE A 65 13.93 -10.28 9.19
C PHE A 65 14.91 -10.20 10.38
N PRO A 66 16.06 -10.90 10.39
CA PRO A 66 17.02 -10.76 11.48
C PRO A 66 17.48 -9.31 11.69
N CYS A 67 17.82 -8.60 10.61
CA CYS A 67 18.22 -7.20 10.70
C CYS A 67 17.08 -6.30 11.14
N TRP A 68 15.88 -6.50 10.57
CA TRP A 68 14.71 -5.69 10.93
C TRP A 68 14.35 -5.84 12.40
N ARG A 69 14.44 -7.07 12.93
CA ARG A 69 14.21 -7.35 14.34
C ARG A 69 15.23 -6.64 15.23
N LEU A 70 16.51 -6.65 14.86
CA LEU A 70 17.57 -5.97 15.60
C LEU A 70 17.38 -4.44 15.60
N ASN A 71 16.88 -3.88 14.50
CA ASN A 71 16.74 -2.43 14.33
C ASN A 71 15.30 -1.91 14.50
N ILE A 72 14.38 -2.72 15.05
CA ILE A 72 12.94 -2.42 15.00
C ILE A 72 12.58 -1.07 15.63
N ASN A 73 13.28 -0.68 16.70
CA ASN A 73 13.07 0.60 17.36
C ASN A 73 13.43 1.76 16.44
N ASN A 74 14.58 1.70 15.77
CA ASN A 74 15.00 2.72 14.79
C ASN A 74 14.10 2.72 13.56
N LEU A 75 13.70 1.53 13.09
CA LEU A 75 12.82 1.38 11.93
C LEU A 75 11.44 2.00 12.18
N THR A 76 10.95 1.96 13.42
CA THR A 76 9.65 2.50 13.81
C THR A 76 9.68 3.96 14.27
N SER A 77 10.75 4.41 14.92
CA SER A 77 10.84 5.76 15.48
C SER A 77 11.30 6.82 14.48
N ASN A 78 12.26 6.52 13.60
CA ASN A 78 12.93 7.55 12.77
C ASN A 78 11.99 8.25 11.78
N CYS A 79 10.94 7.56 11.34
CA CYS A 79 9.93 8.11 10.43
C CYS A 79 8.58 8.38 11.12
N HIS A 80 8.56 8.44 12.46
CA HIS A 80 7.35 8.66 13.25
C HIS A 80 6.66 9.96 12.87
N LYS A 81 7.42 11.06 12.71
CA LYS A 81 6.88 12.37 12.33
C LYS A 81 6.14 12.31 10.99
N GLN A 82 6.78 11.75 9.96
CA GLN A 82 6.20 11.62 8.62
C GLN A 82 4.99 10.68 8.63
N SER A 83 5.05 9.59 9.39
CA SER A 83 3.90 8.69 9.57
C SER A 83 2.74 9.41 10.25
N TYR A 84 3.01 10.23 11.28
CA TYR A 84 1.98 10.96 12.02
C TYR A 84 1.33 12.02 11.11
N GLU A 85 2.14 12.83 10.42
CA GLU A 85 1.65 13.85 9.48
C GLU A 85 0.76 13.24 8.38
N LEU A 86 1.16 12.10 7.82
CA LEU A 86 0.34 11.39 6.83
C LEU A 86 -1.02 10.97 7.42
N ARG A 87 -1.04 10.39 8.63
CA ARG A 87 -2.28 9.97 9.29
C ARG A 87 -3.20 11.15 9.55
N GLU A 88 -2.68 12.26 10.07
CA GLU A 88 -3.49 13.46 10.33
C GLU A 88 -4.06 14.07 9.05
N ARG A 89 -3.30 14.05 7.95
CA ARG A 89 -3.80 14.53 6.66
C ARG A 89 -4.87 13.63 6.05
N ILE A 90 -4.75 12.31 6.22
CA ILE A 90 -5.80 11.37 5.80
C ILE A 90 -7.08 11.61 6.61
N LYS A 91 -6.97 11.76 7.94
CA LYS A 91 -8.12 12.11 8.79
C LYS A 91 -8.76 13.43 8.36
N PHE A 92 -7.93 14.44 8.10
CA PHE A 92 -8.41 15.74 7.63
C PHE A 92 -9.13 15.62 6.29
N LEU A 93 -8.59 14.87 5.33
CA LEU A 93 -9.24 14.63 4.02
C LEU A 93 -10.60 13.95 4.19
N ALA A 94 -10.70 12.98 5.09
CA ALA A 94 -11.95 12.27 5.36
C ALA A 94 -13.06 13.17 5.95
N MET A 95 -12.68 14.24 6.65
CA MET A 95 -13.61 15.23 7.19
C MET A 95 -13.84 16.41 6.24
N ASN A 96 -12.83 16.76 5.45
CA ASN A 96 -12.77 17.97 4.62
C ASN A 96 -12.31 17.62 3.22
N GLU A 97 -13.24 17.07 2.44
CA GLU A 97 -12.99 16.60 1.09
C GLU A 97 -12.72 17.76 0.14
N SER A 98 -11.46 17.98 -0.20
CA SER A 98 -11.07 19.01 -1.17
C SER A 98 -9.82 18.60 -1.96
N PRO A 99 -9.63 19.11 -3.19
CA PRO A 99 -8.42 18.86 -3.97
C PRO A 99 -7.14 19.28 -3.23
N SER A 100 -7.19 20.37 -2.46
CA SER A 100 -6.03 20.83 -1.67
C SER A 100 -5.69 19.86 -0.53
N ALA A 101 -6.70 19.30 0.16
CA ALA A 101 -6.51 18.29 1.19
C ALA A 101 -5.94 17.00 0.58
N LEU A 102 -6.44 16.60 -0.58
CA LEU A 102 -5.94 15.43 -1.30
C LEU A 102 -4.48 15.60 -1.74
N GLN A 103 -4.13 16.78 -2.29
CA GLN A 103 -2.75 17.13 -2.65
C GLN A 103 -1.81 17.00 -1.45
N ARG A 104 -2.25 17.47 -0.28
CA ARG A 104 -1.50 17.36 0.99
C ARG A 104 -1.29 15.91 1.42
N VAL A 105 -2.26 15.03 1.22
CA VAL A 105 -2.13 13.59 1.49
C VAL A 105 -1.07 12.97 0.57
N CYS A 106 -1.17 13.20 -0.75
CA CYS A 106 -0.22 12.64 -1.71
C CYS A 106 1.24 13.05 -1.44
N LEU A 107 1.47 14.34 -1.09
CA LEU A 107 2.81 14.82 -0.70
C LEU A 107 3.32 14.20 0.61
N SER A 108 2.44 13.96 1.58
CA SER A 108 2.85 13.29 2.82
C SER A 108 3.08 11.80 2.63
N MET A 109 2.41 11.16 1.67
CA MET A 109 2.74 9.80 1.25
C MET A 109 4.15 9.72 0.68
N ASP A 110 4.56 10.65 -0.20
CA ASP A 110 5.95 10.76 -0.71
C ASP A 110 6.95 10.81 0.44
N ARG A 111 6.77 11.79 1.33
CA ARG A 111 7.70 12.04 2.43
C ARG A 111 7.82 10.83 3.37
N PHE A 112 6.70 10.16 3.63
CA PHE A 112 6.71 8.96 4.46
C PHE A 112 7.39 7.78 3.75
N ALA A 113 7.11 7.57 2.47
CA ALA A 113 7.75 6.52 1.67
C ALA A 113 9.26 6.75 1.58
N ASP A 114 9.69 7.97 1.22
CA ASP A 114 11.11 8.34 1.12
C ASP A 114 11.85 8.14 2.44
N CYS A 115 11.28 8.62 3.55
CA CYS A 115 11.86 8.42 4.87
C CYS A 115 12.00 6.94 5.17
N SER A 116 10.92 6.17 4.99
CA SER A 116 10.89 4.75 5.34
C SER A 116 11.87 3.95 4.49
N THR A 117 11.85 4.11 3.16
CA THR A 117 12.78 3.46 2.24
C THR A 117 14.23 3.71 2.64
N ARG A 118 14.61 4.97 2.86
CA ARG A 118 15.98 5.33 3.29
C ARG A 118 16.31 4.77 4.67
N ASN A 119 15.37 4.78 5.61
CA ASN A 119 15.58 4.26 6.96
C ASN A 119 15.86 2.75 6.94
N TYR A 120 15.09 1.98 6.17
CA TYR A 120 15.34 0.55 5.97
C TYR A 120 16.65 0.28 5.23
N GLY A 121 17.00 1.12 4.25
CA GLY A 121 18.28 1.04 3.55
C GLY A 121 19.49 1.33 4.44
N TYR A 122 19.39 2.36 5.28
CA TYR A 122 20.46 2.75 6.20
C TYR A 122 20.75 1.66 7.24
N HIS A 123 19.71 1.09 7.87
CA HIS A 123 19.89 0.10 8.92
C HIS A 123 20.12 -1.33 8.41
N CYS A 124 19.53 -1.70 7.27
CA CYS A 124 19.48 -3.08 6.80
C CYS A 124 19.91 -3.27 5.34
N GLY A 125 20.54 -2.26 4.75
CA GLY A 125 21.20 -2.34 3.46
C GLY A 125 20.27 -2.28 2.26
N LYS A 126 20.89 -2.37 1.06
CA LYS A 126 20.23 -2.10 -0.21
C LYS A 126 19.07 -3.06 -0.54
N SER A 127 19.14 -4.30 -0.07
CA SER A 127 18.06 -5.28 -0.28
C SER A 127 16.78 -4.85 0.45
N SER A 128 16.90 -4.42 1.71
CA SER A 128 15.78 -3.85 2.47
C SER A 128 15.24 -2.57 1.83
N GLU A 129 16.12 -1.65 1.43
CA GLU A 129 15.72 -0.43 0.71
C GLU A 129 14.89 -0.73 -0.53
N SER A 130 15.41 -1.60 -1.41
CA SER A 130 14.77 -1.94 -2.67
C SER A 130 13.43 -2.63 -2.48
N PHE A 131 13.34 -3.53 -1.49
CA PHE A 131 12.09 -4.21 -1.17
C PHE A 131 11.01 -3.24 -0.66
N ILE A 132 11.37 -2.36 0.26
CA ILE A 132 10.45 -1.38 0.84
C ILE A 132 10.02 -0.34 -0.21
N ASP A 133 10.94 0.14 -1.04
CA ASP A 133 10.65 1.03 -2.17
C ASP A 133 9.62 0.41 -3.12
N ARG A 134 9.79 -0.88 -3.45
CA ARG A 134 8.85 -1.62 -4.29
C ARG A 134 7.46 -1.72 -3.64
N LEU A 135 7.39 -2.02 -2.34
CA LEU A 135 6.11 -2.08 -1.62
C LEU A 135 5.39 -0.73 -1.57
N PHE A 136 6.12 0.38 -1.35
CA PHE A 136 5.54 1.72 -1.39
C PHE A 136 5.05 2.09 -2.78
N TRP A 137 5.80 1.75 -3.83
CA TRP A 137 5.39 1.99 -5.21
C TRP A 137 4.09 1.25 -5.55
N ILE A 138 3.99 -0.04 -5.23
CA ILE A 138 2.76 -0.82 -5.46
C ILE A 138 1.59 -0.23 -4.68
N SER A 139 1.81 0.09 -3.40
CA SER A 139 0.78 0.69 -2.54
C SER A 139 0.29 2.04 -3.07
N ARG A 140 1.22 2.88 -3.54
CA ARG A 140 0.90 4.18 -4.13
C ARG A 140 0.09 4.02 -5.41
N LYS A 141 0.46 3.08 -6.28
CA LYS A 141 -0.30 2.80 -7.49
C LYS A 141 -1.73 2.36 -7.17
N ALA A 142 -1.89 1.47 -6.19
CA ALA A 142 -3.20 1.06 -5.69
C ALA A 142 -4.01 2.25 -5.21
N ILE A 143 -3.43 3.11 -4.37
CA ILE A 143 -4.09 4.33 -3.87
C ILE A 143 -4.45 5.28 -4.99
N HIS A 144 -3.57 5.50 -5.98
CA HIS A 144 -3.88 6.35 -7.14
C HIS A 144 -5.15 5.88 -7.85
N HIS A 145 -5.24 4.60 -8.18
CA HIS A 145 -6.43 4.04 -8.81
C HIS A 145 -7.67 4.12 -7.90
N MET A 146 -7.52 3.93 -6.59
CA MET A 146 -8.62 4.10 -5.64
C MET A 146 -9.11 5.55 -5.57
N LEU A 147 -8.21 6.52 -5.62
CA LEU A 147 -8.56 7.94 -5.64
C LEU A 147 -9.27 8.31 -6.96
N MET A 148 -8.84 7.77 -8.10
CA MET A 148 -9.46 8.02 -9.41
C MET A 148 -10.93 7.56 -9.48
N ILE A 149 -11.38 6.66 -8.61
CA ILE A 149 -12.79 6.24 -8.52
C ILE A 149 -13.68 7.41 -8.09
N LYS A 150 -13.17 8.24 -7.16
CA LYS A 150 -13.92 9.37 -6.60
C LYS A 150 -13.55 10.72 -7.23
N TRP A 151 -12.27 10.91 -7.55
CA TRP A 151 -11.74 12.16 -8.10
C TRP A 151 -11.31 11.95 -9.55
N PRO A 152 -12.11 12.39 -10.54
CA PRO A 152 -11.80 12.18 -11.95
C PRO A 152 -10.52 12.92 -12.40
N ILE A 153 -10.15 13.99 -11.69
CA ILE A 153 -8.92 14.74 -11.89
C ILE A 153 -8.17 14.78 -10.57
N LEU A 154 -6.99 14.14 -10.54
CA LEU A 154 -6.12 14.16 -9.38
C LEU A 154 -5.12 15.32 -9.44
N PRO A 155 -4.77 15.93 -8.29
CA PRO A 155 -3.67 16.89 -8.21
C PRO A 155 -2.37 16.30 -8.77
N SER A 156 -1.51 17.15 -9.34
CA SER A 156 -0.22 16.72 -9.92
C SER A 156 0.66 15.96 -8.93
N SER A 157 0.61 16.29 -7.64
CA SER A 157 1.35 15.57 -6.59
C SER A 157 0.93 14.11 -6.41
N CYS A 158 -0.25 13.72 -6.92
CA CYS A 158 -0.71 12.33 -6.90
C CYS A 158 -0.32 11.55 -8.16
N ASN A 159 0.13 12.23 -9.24
CA ASN A 159 0.34 11.63 -10.57
C ASN A 159 1.80 11.21 -10.84
N THR A 160 2.57 10.85 -9.81
CA THR A 160 4.00 10.49 -9.95
C THR A 160 4.21 9.43 -11.05
N GLU A 161 5.17 9.63 -11.97
CA GLU A 161 5.39 8.80 -13.18
C GLU A 161 5.46 7.29 -12.87
N PHE A 162 4.34 6.59 -13.04
CA PHE A 162 4.29 5.12 -12.92
C PHE A 162 4.91 4.41 -14.13
N SER A 163 5.05 5.11 -15.26
CA SER A 163 5.38 4.56 -16.59
C SER A 163 6.74 3.85 -16.66
N LYS A 164 7.81 4.41 -16.07
CA LYS A 164 9.17 3.85 -16.19
C LYS A 164 9.40 2.53 -15.44
N ARG A 165 8.60 2.22 -14.42
CA ARG A 165 8.72 0.96 -13.64
C ARG A 165 7.61 -0.06 -13.93
N GLU A 166 6.50 0.36 -14.55
CA GLU A 166 5.40 -0.53 -14.94
C GLU A 166 5.81 -1.62 -15.93
N GLN A 167 6.74 -1.32 -16.86
CA GLN A 167 7.25 -2.29 -17.82
C GLN A 167 7.97 -3.48 -17.16
N ASN A 168 8.65 -3.24 -16.03
CA ASN A 168 9.35 -4.30 -15.30
C ASN A 168 8.41 -5.19 -14.46
N VAL A 169 7.26 -4.68 -14.03
CA VAL A 169 6.31 -5.42 -13.18
C VAL A 169 5.26 -6.18 -14.01
N LYS A 170 4.81 -5.63 -15.15
CA LYS A 170 3.88 -6.35 -16.05
C LYS A 170 4.49 -7.64 -16.60
N ASN A 171 5.80 -7.64 -16.89
CA ASN A 171 6.51 -8.84 -17.35
C ASN A 171 6.59 -9.96 -16.30
N LEU A 172 6.45 -9.65 -15.00
CA LEU A 172 6.48 -10.67 -13.94
C LEU A 172 5.09 -11.28 -13.63
N ILE A 173 4.01 -10.55 -13.92
CA ILE A 173 2.63 -10.98 -13.61
C ILE A 173 2.02 -11.82 -14.75
N TYR A 174 2.40 -11.57 -16.00
CA TYR A 174 1.84 -12.29 -17.16
C TYR A 174 2.60 -13.56 -17.56
N HIS A 175 3.76 -13.84 -16.96
CA HIS A 175 4.51 -15.08 -17.22
C HIS A 175 4.29 -16.19 -16.18
N ASN A 176 3.47 -15.95 -15.15
CA ASN A 176 3.16 -16.93 -14.10
C ASN A 176 1.65 -17.12 -13.86
N LEU A 177 0.83 -16.86 -14.89
CA LEU A 177 -0.56 -17.31 -14.97
C LEU A 177 -0.69 -18.30 -16.13
#